data_AF-A0A638CY41-F1
#
_entry.id   AF-A0A638CY41-F1
#
_cell.length_a   1.000
_cell.length_b   1.000
_cell.length_c   1.000
_cell.angle_alpha   90.00
_cell.angle_beta   90.00
_cell.angle_gamma   90.00
#
_symmetry.space_group_name_H-M   'P 1'
#
loop_
_entity.id
_entity.type
_entity.pdbx_description
1 polymer ?
#
loop_
_entity_poly.entity_id
_entity_poly.type
_entity_poly.pdbx_seq_one_letter_code
_entity_poly.pdbx_strand_id
1 'polypeptide(L)'
;MIFGSAIMVDDKGGLTPEDSVQQDSDHPDYEYRMASLSMSSSDVVAVTSCGVARHKFDVEPLKRGDYTHHIEMFEKSISLSRYIKASIDMDSVSDRIYCITNKDGKMVAVSPSTIQVSIREIIDDETQNIYCGEFYFDDENEKREYSFKQGDNSLSISLNLNSESFSQIFERLSSGDDFIDLSIHFPAYASWLDSMAGVWPTTYIIKPKRDDENFAVLTRISSSKSPSENHAKSDSEPDEIDIFSDDDDKVELKDLDTSIKSIGDSLSTHLSVGKQMVTYLTVISICLVLLTIKVFI
;
A
#
# COMPACT_ATOMS: atom_id res chain seq x y z
N MET A 1 -3.05 8.37 -20.88
CA MET A 1 -3.44 6.94 -20.80
C MET A 1 -2.41 6.15 -21.57
N ILE A 2 -1.75 5.19 -20.93
CA ILE A 2 -0.78 4.30 -21.58
C ILE A 2 -1.53 3.09 -22.12
N PHE A 3 -1.39 2.80 -23.41
CA PHE A 3 -1.99 1.61 -24.01
C PHE A 3 -0.92 0.53 -24.20
N GLY A 4 -1.11 -0.61 -23.56
CA GLY A 4 -0.18 -1.74 -23.64
C GLY A 4 1.22 -1.42 -23.09
N SER A 5 2.24 -2.04 -23.69
CA SER A 5 3.65 -1.88 -23.33
C SER A 5 4.28 -0.71 -24.10
N ALA A 6 4.03 0.53 -23.65
CA ALA A 6 4.59 1.71 -24.30
C ALA A 6 6.05 1.94 -23.90
N ILE A 7 6.87 2.33 -24.88
CA ILE A 7 8.25 2.78 -24.62
C ILE A 7 8.18 4.21 -24.06
N MET A 8 8.77 4.40 -22.90
CA MET A 8 8.86 5.69 -22.20
C MET A 8 10.25 6.27 -22.37
N VAL A 9 10.34 7.59 -22.46
CA VAL A 9 11.60 8.33 -22.47
C VAL A 9 11.56 9.45 -21.44
N ASP A 10 12.71 9.81 -20.90
CA ASP A 10 12.82 10.99 -20.04
C ASP A 10 12.62 12.25 -20.90
N ASP A 11 11.69 13.11 -20.51
CA ASP A 11 11.35 14.35 -21.20
C ASP A 11 11.15 15.45 -20.15
N LYS A 12 11.91 16.54 -20.22
CA LYS A 12 11.77 17.73 -19.35
C LYS A 12 11.63 17.44 -17.85
N GLY A 13 12.35 16.43 -17.35
CA GLY A 13 12.34 16.03 -15.94
C GLY A 13 11.21 15.08 -15.53
N GLY A 14 10.30 14.74 -16.45
CA GLY A 14 9.27 13.71 -16.30
C GLY A 14 9.45 12.56 -17.30
N LEU A 15 8.34 11.90 -17.61
CA LEU A 15 8.29 10.80 -18.58
C LEU A 15 7.26 11.11 -19.67
N THR A 16 7.60 10.77 -20.91
CA THR A 16 6.70 10.89 -22.07
C THR A 16 6.83 9.62 -22.92
N PRO A 17 5.75 9.06 -23.50
CA PRO A 17 5.85 7.99 -24.48
C PRO A 17 6.72 8.43 -25.67
N GLU A 18 7.60 7.56 -26.17
CA GLU A 18 8.59 7.87 -27.24
C GLU A 18 7.92 8.55 -28.45
N ASP A 19 6.75 8.04 -28.88
CA ASP A 19 6.00 8.55 -30.04
C ASP A 19 5.26 9.87 -29.78
N SER A 20 5.13 10.29 -28.51
CA SER A 20 4.39 11.48 -28.08
C SER A 20 5.30 12.67 -27.75
N VAL A 21 6.62 12.51 -27.88
CA VAL A 21 7.58 13.59 -27.61
C VAL A 21 7.40 14.71 -28.65
N GLN A 22 6.95 15.86 -28.17
CA GLN A 22 6.81 17.07 -28.97
C GLN A 22 7.89 18.08 -28.60
N GLN A 23 8.64 18.56 -29.59
CA GLN A 23 9.69 19.57 -29.39
C GLN A 23 9.13 20.89 -28.84
N ASP A 24 7.88 21.22 -29.18
CA ASP A 24 7.22 22.47 -28.78
C ASP A 24 6.46 22.38 -27.44
N SER A 25 6.39 21.20 -26.81
CA SER A 25 5.76 21.08 -25.48
C SER A 25 6.68 21.61 -24.40
N ASP A 26 6.17 22.33 -23.40
CA ASP A 26 6.96 22.75 -22.22
C ASP A 26 6.93 21.73 -21.07
N HIS A 27 6.07 20.70 -21.16
CA HIS A 27 5.83 19.73 -20.10
C HIS A 27 5.92 18.28 -20.60
N PRO A 28 6.31 17.33 -19.74
CA PRO A 28 6.16 15.91 -20.02
C PRO A 28 4.71 15.46 -19.85
N ASP A 29 4.37 14.29 -20.41
CA ASP A 29 3.05 13.68 -20.22
C ASP A 29 2.81 13.24 -18.77
N TYR A 30 3.88 12.83 -18.07
CA TYR A 30 3.86 12.37 -16.69
C TYR A 30 4.91 13.09 -15.84
N GLU A 31 4.47 13.69 -14.74
CA GLU A 31 5.32 14.42 -13.78
C GLU A 31 5.42 13.69 -12.44
N TYR A 32 6.56 13.83 -11.78
CA TYR A 32 6.80 13.20 -10.48
C TYR A 32 5.95 13.82 -9.37
N ARG A 33 5.15 13.00 -8.68
CA ARG A 33 4.20 13.41 -7.63
C ARG A 33 4.02 12.31 -6.58
N MET A 34 3.37 12.65 -5.47
CA MET A 34 2.86 11.66 -4.53
C MET A 34 1.57 11.07 -5.08
N ALA A 35 1.57 9.78 -5.41
CA ALA A 35 0.39 9.03 -5.79
C ALA A 35 -0.42 8.63 -4.56
N SER A 36 -1.73 8.47 -4.74
CA SER A 36 -2.62 7.88 -3.76
C SER A 36 -3.35 6.72 -4.42
N LEU A 37 -3.40 5.59 -3.74
CA LEU A 37 -3.93 4.37 -4.29
C LEU A 37 -4.74 3.63 -3.24
N SER A 38 -5.99 3.33 -3.57
CA SER A 38 -6.84 2.41 -2.80
C SER A 38 -6.90 1.07 -3.49
N MET A 39 -6.88 0.01 -2.70
CA MET A 39 -6.93 -1.36 -3.18
C MET A 39 -7.54 -2.27 -2.13
N SER A 40 -8.11 -3.39 -2.57
CA SER A 40 -8.67 -4.39 -1.68
C SER A 40 -8.29 -5.81 -2.10
N SER A 41 -8.49 -6.74 -1.19
CA SER A 41 -8.23 -8.16 -1.42
C SER A 41 -9.18 -9.04 -0.63
N SER A 42 -9.68 -10.08 -1.29
CA SER A 42 -10.33 -11.25 -0.68
C SER A 42 -9.37 -12.43 -0.43
N ASP A 43 -8.13 -12.34 -0.93
CA ASP A 43 -7.05 -13.30 -0.68
C ASP A 43 -6.07 -12.72 0.37
N VAL A 44 -6.50 -12.76 1.63
CA VAL A 44 -5.76 -12.22 2.77
C VAL A 44 -5.54 -13.28 3.86
N VAL A 45 -4.34 -13.29 4.44
CA VAL A 45 -3.97 -14.21 5.52
C VAL A 45 -3.21 -13.51 6.64
N ALA A 46 -3.58 -13.83 7.88
CA ALA A 46 -2.86 -13.47 9.09
C ALA A 46 -1.88 -14.60 9.47
N VAL A 47 -0.59 -14.31 9.54
CA VAL A 47 0.48 -15.30 9.73
C VAL A 47 1.36 -14.94 10.92
N THR A 48 1.54 -15.88 11.84
CA THR A 48 2.57 -15.80 12.88
C THR A 48 3.76 -16.65 12.47
N SER A 49 4.91 -16.02 12.26
CA SER A 49 6.18 -16.68 11.96
C SER A 49 7.02 -16.83 13.22
N CYS A 50 7.51 -18.05 13.46
CA CYS A 50 8.47 -18.36 14.52
C CYS A 50 9.85 -18.58 13.91
N GLY A 51 10.73 -17.58 14.06
CA GLY A 51 12.13 -17.65 13.68
C GLY A 51 12.95 -18.31 14.78
N VAL A 52 13.84 -19.24 14.40
CA VAL A 52 14.84 -19.82 15.30
C VAL A 52 16.20 -19.37 14.79
N ALA A 53 16.73 -18.30 15.35
CA ALA A 53 18.05 -17.81 14.96
C ALA A 53 19.14 -18.58 15.74
N ARG A 54 20.19 -18.98 15.01
CA ARG A 54 21.43 -19.48 15.61
C ARG A 54 22.27 -18.28 16.01
N HIS A 55 22.72 -18.22 17.25
CA HIS A 55 23.67 -17.19 17.66
C HIS A 55 24.98 -17.32 16.84
N LYS A 56 25.59 -16.18 16.49
CA LYS A 56 26.99 -16.18 16.03
C LYS A 56 27.86 -16.44 17.27
N PHE A 57 28.62 -17.52 17.24
CA PHE A 57 29.47 -17.93 18.36
C PHE A 57 30.72 -17.05 18.42
N ASP A 58 30.86 -16.24 19.47
CA ASP A 58 32.09 -15.48 19.77
C ASP A 58 32.91 -16.15 20.91
N VAL A 59 32.62 -17.42 21.21
CA VAL A 59 33.24 -18.14 22.33
C VAL A 59 34.03 -19.37 21.85
N GLU A 60 35.16 -19.60 22.51
CA GLU A 60 36.08 -20.70 22.21
C GLU A 60 35.39 -22.06 22.44
N PRO A 61 35.45 -22.98 21.47
CA PRO A 61 34.74 -24.25 21.58
C PRO A 61 35.30 -25.14 22.69
N LEU A 62 34.41 -25.93 23.32
CA LEU A 62 34.81 -27.01 24.20
C LEU A 62 35.49 -28.12 23.40
N LYS A 63 36.64 -28.58 23.90
CA LYS A 63 37.37 -29.71 23.33
C LYS A 63 37.29 -30.92 24.26
N ARG A 64 36.87 -32.07 23.74
CA ARG A 64 36.93 -33.36 24.45
C ARG A 64 37.37 -34.45 23.49
N GLY A 65 38.61 -34.94 23.67
CA GLY A 65 39.24 -35.82 22.68
C GLY A 65 39.44 -35.09 21.35
N ASP A 66 39.12 -35.75 20.24
CA ASP A 66 39.21 -35.18 18.89
C ASP A 66 37.97 -34.35 18.50
N TYR A 67 36.98 -34.22 19.39
CA TYR A 67 35.74 -33.50 19.12
C TYR A 67 35.76 -32.07 19.68
N THR A 68 35.26 -31.15 18.85
CA THR A 68 35.13 -29.72 19.13
C THR A 68 33.63 -29.37 19.11
N HIS A 69 33.08 -28.89 20.23
CA HIS A 69 31.65 -28.57 20.39
C HIS A 69 31.46 -27.17 20.99
N HIS A 70 30.44 -26.43 20.52
CA HIS A 70 30.01 -25.18 21.19
C HIS A 70 28.72 -25.47 21.95
N ILE A 71 28.66 -25.22 23.28
CA ILE A 71 27.41 -25.36 24.07
C ILE A 71 26.30 -24.47 23.49
N GLU A 72 26.67 -23.28 23.05
CA GLU A 72 25.79 -22.29 22.45
C GLU A 72 25.13 -22.77 21.15
N MET A 73 25.58 -23.86 20.51
CA MET A 73 24.85 -24.50 19.39
C MET A 73 23.44 -24.97 19.78
N PHE A 74 23.17 -25.10 21.07
CA PHE A 74 21.85 -25.41 21.63
C PHE A 74 21.12 -24.18 22.18
N GLU A 75 21.80 -23.03 22.29
CA GLU A 75 21.17 -21.74 22.63
C GLU A 75 20.54 -21.15 21.38
N LYS A 76 19.21 -21.23 21.33
CA LYS A 76 18.38 -20.73 20.23
C LYS A 76 17.65 -19.50 20.73
N SER A 77 17.79 -18.39 20.01
CA SER A 77 16.85 -17.28 20.20
C SER A 77 15.61 -17.55 19.34
N ILE A 78 14.45 -17.49 19.99
CA ILE A 78 13.15 -17.59 19.34
C ILE A 78 12.69 -16.17 19.06
N SER A 79 12.48 -15.84 17.80
CA SER A 79 11.82 -14.58 17.40
C SER A 79 10.42 -14.89 16.90
N LEU A 80 9.43 -14.14 17.39
CA LEU A 80 8.08 -14.17 16.85
C LEU A 80 7.90 -12.93 15.98
N SER A 81 7.34 -13.10 14.79
CA SER A 81 6.99 -11.99 13.90
C SER A 81 5.63 -12.26 13.29
N ARG A 82 4.71 -11.31 13.41
CA ARG A 82 3.38 -11.40 12.82
C ARG A 82 3.32 -10.60 11.53
N TYR A 83 2.57 -11.14 10.56
CA TYR A 83 2.36 -10.57 9.24
C TYR A 83 0.90 -10.67 8.83
N ILE A 84 0.41 -9.67 8.11
CA ILE A 84 -0.79 -9.76 7.29
C ILE A 84 -0.30 -9.75 5.83
N LYS A 85 -0.67 -10.77 5.06
CA LYS A 85 -0.32 -10.86 3.63
C LYS A 85 -1.59 -10.84 2.80
N ALA A 86 -1.59 -10.08 1.71
CA ALA A 86 -2.72 -9.97 0.80
C ALA A 86 -2.26 -10.01 -0.65
N SER A 87 -2.98 -10.76 -1.49
CA SER A 87 -2.87 -10.69 -2.94
C SER A 87 -3.99 -9.81 -3.47
N ILE A 88 -3.65 -8.62 -3.95
CA ILE A 88 -4.63 -7.59 -4.30
C ILE A 88 -5.47 -8.00 -5.51
N ASP A 89 -6.77 -7.79 -5.39
CA ASP A 89 -7.71 -7.96 -6.50
C ASP A 89 -7.47 -6.83 -7.51
N MET A 90 -6.89 -7.12 -8.68
CA MET A 90 -6.46 -6.10 -9.63
C MET A 90 -7.61 -5.19 -10.11
N ASP A 91 -8.85 -5.69 -10.11
CA ASP A 91 -10.05 -4.91 -10.44
C ASP A 91 -10.48 -3.93 -9.34
N SER A 92 -9.96 -4.09 -8.12
CA SER A 92 -10.23 -3.19 -6.98
C SER A 92 -9.32 -1.96 -6.93
N VAL A 93 -8.24 -1.98 -7.70
CA VAL A 93 -7.21 -0.93 -7.69
C VAL A 93 -7.82 0.35 -8.26
N SER A 94 -7.83 1.43 -7.46
CA SER A 94 -8.55 2.67 -7.80
C SER A 94 -8.07 3.34 -9.08
N ASP A 95 -6.78 3.18 -9.41
CA ASP A 95 -6.09 3.88 -10.48
C ASP A 95 -5.20 2.94 -11.28
N ARG A 96 -4.86 3.33 -12.51
CA ARG A 96 -3.96 2.53 -13.34
C ARG A 96 -2.53 2.69 -12.87
N ILE A 97 -1.87 1.56 -12.63
CA ILE A 97 -0.46 1.52 -12.25
C ILE A 97 0.34 0.84 -13.33
N TYR A 98 1.47 1.44 -13.66
CA TYR A 98 2.49 0.86 -14.51
C TYR A 98 3.82 0.86 -13.76
N CYS A 99 4.64 -0.15 -13.96
CA CYS A 99 6.02 -0.19 -13.52
C CYS A 99 6.93 -0.11 -14.75
N ILE A 100 8.10 0.50 -14.61
CA ILE A 100 9.10 0.51 -15.69
C ILE A 100 9.93 -0.77 -15.62
N THR A 101 9.91 -1.53 -16.71
CA THR A 101 10.87 -2.62 -16.98
C THR A 101 11.90 -2.17 -18.02
N ASN A 102 13.09 -2.75 -17.98
CA ASN A 102 14.09 -2.56 -19.02
C ASN A 102 14.04 -3.73 -20.03
N LYS A 103 13.41 -3.50 -21.18
CA LYS A 103 13.32 -4.49 -22.26
C LYS A 103 14.20 -4.05 -23.43
N ASP A 104 15.20 -4.87 -23.75
CA ASP A 104 16.16 -4.61 -24.84
C ASP A 104 16.85 -3.23 -24.77
N GLY A 105 17.12 -2.74 -23.56
CA GLY A 105 17.74 -1.42 -23.34
C GLY A 105 16.76 -0.24 -23.38
N LYS A 106 15.45 -0.51 -23.51
CA LYS A 106 14.39 0.51 -23.52
C LYS A 106 13.58 0.48 -22.24
N MET A 107 13.18 1.65 -21.76
CA MET A 107 12.24 1.77 -20.64
C MET A 107 10.83 1.50 -21.16
N VAL A 108 10.20 0.43 -20.69
CA VAL A 108 8.85 0.05 -21.12
C VAL A 108 7.93 0.10 -19.92
N ALA A 109 6.81 0.82 -20.04
CA ALA A 109 5.77 0.83 -19.02
C ALA A 109 4.91 -0.43 -19.15
N VAL A 110 4.84 -1.23 -18.08
CA VAL A 110 4.05 -2.47 -18.03
C VAL A 110 3.13 -2.44 -16.82
N SER A 111 1.90 -2.92 -16.97
CA SER A 111 1.03 -3.14 -15.81
C SER A 111 1.56 -4.32 -15.00
N PRO A 112 1.63 -4.21 -13.66
CA PRO A 112 2.08 -5.33 -12.84
C PRO A 112 1.13 -6.52 -13.00
N SER A 113 1.67 -7.73 -13.03
CA SER A 113 0.91 -8.97 -13.18
C SER A 113 0.07 -9.26 -11.94
N THR A 114 0.61 -8.95 -10.77
CA THR A 114 -0.03 -9.02 -9.46
C THR A 114 0.52 -7.92 -8.56
N ILE A 115 -0.25 -7.55 -7.54
CA ILE A 115 0.24 -6.69 -6.45
C ILE A 115 0.13 -7.50 -5.16
N GLN A 116 1.26 -7.68 -4.46
CA GLN A 116 1.33 -8.37 -3.18
C GLN A 116 1.61 -7.37 -2.08
N VAL A 117 0.80 -7.38 -1.03
CA VAL A 117 0.99 -6.52 0.15
C VAL A 117 1.35 -7.38 1.34
N SER A 118 2.42 -7.02 2.05
CA SER A 118 2.85 -7.67 3.29
C SER A 118 3.01 -6.61 4.38
N ILE A 119 2.14 -6.64 5.37
CA ILE A 119 2.19 -5.74 6.52
C ILE A 119 2.80 -6.49 7.70
N ARG A 120 3.89 -5.97 8.25
CA ARG A 120 4.59 -6.54 9.40
C ARG A 120 4.28 -5.76 10.67
N GLU A 121 4.12 -6.50 11.77
CA GLU A 121 4.11 -5.88 13.09
C GLU A 121 5.52 -5.43 13.50
N ILE A 122 5.64 -4.16 13.92
CA ILE A 122 6.81 -3.65 14.62
C ILE A 122 6.49 -3.53 16.11
N ILE A 123 7.33 -4.17 16.93
CA ILE A 123 7.33 -4.09 18.38
C ILE A 123 8.44 -3.09 18.76
N ASP A 124 8.16 -1.80 18.65
CA ASP A 124 9.07 -0.74 19.11
C ASP A 124 8.51 -0.10 20.39
N ASP A 125 9.40 0.13 21.36
CA ASP A 125 9.13 0.81 22.64
C ASP A 125 8.99 2.35 22.47
N GLU A 126 9.26 2.88 21.29
CA GLU A 126 9.10 4.29 20.98
C GLU A 126 7.83 4.52 20.14
N THR A 127 7.00 5.45 20.61
CA THR A 127 5.68 5.88 20.12
C THR A 127 5.66 6.46 18.69
N GLN A 128 6.60 6.07 17.82
CA GLN A 128 6.57 6.45 16.42
C GLN A 128 5.47 5.66 15.71
N ASN A 129 4.49 6.41 15.23
CA ASN A 129 3.46 5.98 14.30
C ASN A 129 4.11 5.61 12.95
N ILE A 130 4.83 4.49 12.89
CA ILE A 130 5.49 4.00 11.68
C ILE A 130 4.43 3.29 10.84
N TYR A 131 3.94 4.01 9.83
CA TYR A 131 3.07 3.49 8.77
C TYR A 131 3.82 3.34 7.44
N CYS A 132 5.15 3.43 7.50
CA CYS A 132 6.00 3.47 6.32
C CYS A 132 6.53 2.08 5.98
N GLY A 133 6.79 1.89 4.70
CA GLY A 133 7.45 0.72 4.17
C GLY A 133 8.00 0.99 2.79
N GLU A 134 8.18 -0.06 2.01
CA GLU A 134 8.86 -0.03 0.73
C GLU A 134 8.07 -0.82 -0.32
N PHE A 135 8.32 -0.54 -1.58
CA PHE A 135 7.81 -1.32 -2.69
C PHE A 135 8.94 -1.77 -3.60
N TYR A 136 8.74 -2.89 -4.27
CA TYR A 136 9.69 -3.50 -5.17
C TYR A 136 8.96 -4.13 -6.36
N PHE A 137 9.44 -3.87 -7.57
CA PHE A 137 8.91 -4.47 -8.79
C PHE A 137 9.82 -5.63 -9.23
N ASP A 138 9.27 -6.85 -9.25
CA ASP A 138 9.96 -8.07 -9.66
C ASP A 138 10.01 -8.17 -11.19
N ASP A 139 10.87 -7.34 -11.79
CA ASP A 139 11.01 -7.23 -13.24
C ASP A 139 11.50 -8.55 -13.88
N GLU A 140 10.73 -9.09 -14.82
CA GLU A 140 11.09 -10.31 -15.57
C GLU A 140 12.36 -10.13 -16.41
N ASN A 141 12.73 -8.90 -16.77
CA ASN A 141 13.89 -8.59 -17.60
C ASN A 141 15.13 -8.21 -16.76
N GLU A 142 15.00 -8.12 -15.43
CA GLU A 142 16.12 -7.81 -14.55
C GLU A 142 17.14 -8.97 -14.50
N LYS A 143 18.40 -8.66 -14.79
CA LYS A 143 19.50 -9.63 -14.66
C LYS A 143 19.97 -9.68 -13.21
N ARG A 144 19.66 -10.77 -12.52
CA ARG A 144 20.08 -11.00 -11.14
C ARG A 144 21.41 -11.77 -11.10
N GLU A 145 22.40 -11.22 -10.39
CA GLU A 145 23.75 -11.80 -10.30
C GLU A 145 23.77 -13.18 -9.59
N TYR A 146 22.85 -13.39 -8.64
CA TYR A 146 22.85 -14.57 -7.75
C TYR A 146 21.53 -15.38 -7.75
N SER A 147 20.63 -15.16 -8.70
CA SER A 147 19.35 -15.88 -8.80
C SER A 147 19.13 -16.46 -10.19
N PHE A 148 18.76 -17.74 -10.24
CA PHE A 148 18.28 -18.39 -11.47
C PHE A 148 16.79 -18.14 -11.74
N LYS A 149 16.07 -17.51 -10.79
CA LYS A 149 14.66 -17.17 -10.96
C LYS A 149 14.54 -15.83 -11.68
N GLN A 150 13.96 -15.89 -12.86
CA GLN A 150 13.46 -14.73 -13.58
C GLN A 150 12.26 -14.14 -12.80
N GLY A 151 12.13 -12.81 -12.81
CA GLY A 151 10.96 -12.14 -12.25
C GLY A 151 9.69 -12.44 -13.05
N ASP A 152 8.55 -12.02 -12.50
CA ASP A 152 7.21 -12.27 -13.06
C ASP A 152 6.39 -10.98 -13.28
N ASN A 153 7.05 -9.83 -13.25
CA ASN A 153 6.45 -8.50 -13.31
C ASN A 153 5.43 -8.25 -12.18
N SER A 154 5.62 -8.83 -10.99
CA SER A 154 4.80 -8.53 -9.81
C SER A 154 5.29 -7.29 -9.06
N LEU A 155 4.37 -6.57 -8.43
CA LEU A 155 4.68 -5.46 -7.53
C LEU A 155 4.49 -5.92 -6.08
N SER A 156 5.58 -5.96 -5.32
CA SER A 156 5.56 -6.25 -3.88
C SER A 156 5.56 -4.95 -3.08
N ILE A 157 4.71 -4.85 -2.07
CA ILE A 157 4.60 -3.70 -1.18
C ILE A 157 4.71 -4.21 0.26
N SER A 158 5.81 -3.87 0.92
CA SER A 158 6.07 -4.20 2.31
C SER A 158 5.75 -3.01 3.18
N LEU A 159 4.85 -3.15 4.13
CA LEU A 159 4.42 -2.08 5.02
C LEU A 159 4.65 -2.48 6.47
N ASN A 160 4.71 -1.49 7.34
CA ASN A 160 4.83 -1.71 8.77
C ASN A 160 3.66 -1.07 9.50
N LEU A 161 3.27 -1.68 10.61
CA LEU A 161 2.27 -1.17 11.54
C LEU A 161 2.75 -1.33 12.97
N ASN A 162 2.39 -0.36 13.82
CA ASN A 162 2.55 -0.47 15.25
C ASN A 162 1.68 -1.62 15.82
N SER A 163 2.10 -2.17 16.95
CA SER A 163 1.44 -3.34 17.56
C SER A 163 -0.04 -3.11 17.88
N GLU A 164 -0.44 -1.90 18.30
CA GLU A 164 -1.82 -1.57 18.64
C GLU A 164 -2.76 -1.70 17.43
N SER A 165 -2.46 -0.98 16.33
CA SER A 165 -3.27 -1.01 15.12
C SER A 165 -3.18 -2.36 14.42
N PHE A 166 -1.98 -2.96 14.40
CA PHE A 166 -1.76 -4.26 13.80
C PHE A 166 -2.60 -5.34 14.48
N SER A 167 -2.60 -5.41 15.82
CA SER A 167 -3.26 -6.48 16.56
C SER A 167 -4.77 -6.48 16.32
N GLN A 168 -5.41 -5.31 16.24
CA GLN A 168 -6.85 -5.21 15.95
C GLN A 168 -7.21 -5.81 14.60
N ILE A 169 -6.46 -5.47 13.54
CA ILE A 169 -6.72 -6.01 12.20
C ILE A 169 -6.37 -7.51 12.15
N PHE A 170 -5.24 -7.90 12.75
CA PHE A 170 -4.78 -9.28 12.77
C PHE A 170 -5.75 -10.23 13.48
N GLU A 171 -6.27 -9.83 14.64
CA GLU A 171 -7.23 -10.63 15.41
C GLU A 171 -8.55 -10.78 14.67
N ARG A 172 -9.04 -9.73 14.02
CA ARG A 172 -10.23 -9.78 13.18
C ARG A 172 -10.08 -10.76 12.01
N LEU A 173 -8.96 -10.67 11.28
CA LEU A 173 -8.65 -11.61 10.19
C LEU A 173 -8.51 -13.05 10.71
N SER A 174 -7.84 -13.23 11.84
CA SER A 174 -7.69 -14.55 12.48
C SER A 174 -9.02 -15.12 12.98
N SER A 175 -10.01 -14.26 13.26
CA SER A 175 -11.35 -14.63 13.74
C SER A 175 -12.38 -14.80 12.61
N GLY A 176 -11.98 -14.59 11.35
CA GLY A 176 -12.81 -14.91 10.18
C GLY A 176 -13.21 -13.73 9.30
N ASP A 177 -12.65 -12.53 9.51
CA ASP A 177 -12.62 -11.53 8.43
C ASP A 177 -11.73 -12.08 7.30
N ASP A 178 -12.21 -12.05 6.08
CA ASP A 178 -11.59 -12.61 4.87
C ASP A 178 -11.40 -11.55 3.79
N PHE A 179 -11.59 -10.27 4.14
CA PHE A 179 -11.42 -9.14 3.24
C PHE A 179 -10.60 -8.04 3.90
N ILE A 180 -9.75 -7.40 3.11
CA ILE A 180 -8.96 -6.23 3.51
C ILE A 180 -9.09 -5.12 2.47
N ASP A 181 -9.25 -3.89 2.96
CA ASP A 181 -9.20 -2.65 2.18
C ASP A 181 -8.07 -1.79 2.73
N LEU A 182 -7.24 -1.24 1.84
CA LEU A 182 -6.11 -0.41 2.22
C LEU A 182 -5.86 0.72 1.22
N SER A 183 -5.36 1.84 1.75
CA SER A 183 -4.91 2.97 0.97
C SER A 183 -3.46 3.26 1.28
N ILE A 184 -2.67 3.51 0.24
CA ILE A 184 -1.26 3.87 0.36
C ILE A 184 -0.94 5.14 -0.43
N HIS A 185 0.08 5.86 0.03
CA HIS A 185 0.76 6.90 -0.72
C HIS A 185 2.17 6.45 -1.08
N PHE A 186 2.62 6.72 -2.31
CA PHE A 186 3.98 6.44 -2.75
C PHE A 186 4.38 7.40 -3.87
N PRO A 187 5.68 7.69 -4.06
CA PRO A 187 6.11 8.55 -5.15
C PRO A 187 6.02 7.83 -6.51
N ALA A 188 5.48 8.52 -7.51
CA ALA A 188 5.35 8.01 -8.88
C ALA A 188 5.27 9.15 -9.90
N TYR A 189 5.38 8.84 -11.19
CA TYR A 189 5.05 9.78 -12.25
C TYR A 189 3.55 9.70 -12.55
N ALA A 190 2.85 10.82 -12.43
CA ALA A 190 1.41 10.93 -12.58
C ALA A 190 1.05 11.77 -13.80
N SER A 191 -0.11 11.53 -14.42
CA SER A 191 -0.52 12.29 -15.60
C SER A 191 -0.56 13.80 -15.34
N TRP A 192 0.19 14.54 -16.16
CA TRP A 192 0.22 15.99 -16.11
C TRP A 192 -1.10 16.60 -16.57
N LEU A 193 -1.73 16.03 -17.59
CA LEU A 193 -3.00 16.52 -18.12
C LEU A 193 -4.11 16.51 -17.06
N ASP A 194 -4.24 15.42 -16.31
CA ASP A 194 -5.21 15.31 -15.22
C ASP A 194 -4.97 16.39 -14.17
N SER A 195 -3.68 16.61 -13.85
CA SER A 195 -3.26 17.64 -12.91
C SER A 195 -3.61 19.05 -13.38
N MET A 196 -3.41 19.36 -14.66
CA MET A 196 -3.78 20.65 -15.25
C MET A 196 -5.30 20.85 -15.34
N ALA A 197 -6.05 19.76 -15.51
CA ALA A 197 -7.51 19.78 -15.47
C ALA A 197 -8.06 19.97 -14.04
N GLY A 198 -7.20 19.99 -13.01
CA GLY A 198 -7.61 20.08 -11.60
C GLY A 198 -8.25 18.81 -11.07
N VAL A 199 -7.97 17.67 -11.70
CA VAL A 199 -8.49 16.35 -11.33
C VAL A 199 -7.35 15.51 -10.74
N TRP A 200 -7.69 14.57 -9.86
CA TRP A 200 -6.73 13.61 -9.36
C TRP A 200 -6.24 12.72 -10.51
N PRO A 201 -4.92 12.50 -10.66
CA PRO A 201 -4.41 11.66 -11.71
C PRO A 201 -4.95 10.23 -11.59
N THR A 202 -5.31 9.63 -12.72
CA THR A 202 -5.86 8.25 -12.76
C THR A 202 -4.85 7.22 -13.29
N THR A 203 -3.64 7.67 -13.58
CA THR A 203 -2.56 6.84 -14.12
C THR A 203 -1.23 7.22 -13.48
N TYR A 204 -0.57 6.22 -12.92
CA TYR A 204 0.71 6.33 -12.21
C TYR A 204 1.75 5.39 -12.84
N ILE A 205 2.99 5.86 -12.94
CA ILE A 205 4.15 5.10 -13.42
C ILE A 205 5.21 5.06 -12.31
N ILE A 206 5.51 3.86 -11.84
CA ILE A 206 6.54 3.58 -10.84
C ILE A 206 7.88 3.41 -11.57
N LYS A 207 8.80 4.34 -11.29
CA LYS A 207 10.20 4.32 -11.76
C LYS A 207 11.08 4.97 -10.68
N PRO A 208 11.48 4.23 -9.64
CA PRO A 208 12.45 4.75 -8.69
C PRO A 208 13.79 4.98 -9.38
N LYS A 209 14.40 6.16 -9.18
CA LYS A 209 15.75 6.45 -9.67
C LYS A 209 16.83 5.97 -8.70
N ARG A 210 16.47 5.81 -7.43
CA ARG A 210 17.34 5.43 -6.31
C ARG A 210 16.55 4.62 -5.28
N ASP A 211 17.27 3.84 -4.46
CA ASP A 211 16.65 3.00 -3.43
C ASP A 211 15.89 3.84 -2.36
N ASP A 212 16.31 5.09 -2.13
CA ASP A 212 15.64 6.02 -1.20
C ASP A 212 14.31 6.57 -1.72
N GLU A 213 13.95 6.29 -2.98
CA GLU A 213 12.67 6.66 -3.59
C GLU A 213 11.63 5.53 -3.49
N ASN A 214 12.01 4.34 -2.98
CA ASN A 214 11.12 3.18 -2.78
C ASN A 214 10.42 3.21 -1.44
N PHE A 215 9.61 4.25 -1.18
CA PHE A 215 8.85 4.31 0.06
C PHE A 215 7.34 4.36 -0.18
N ALA A 216 6.59 3.65 0.67
CA ALA A 216 5.15 3.69 0.71
C ALA A 216 4.69 4.05 2.13
N VAL A 217 3.58 4.78 2.23
CA VAL A 217 2.94 5.16 3.49
C VAL A 217 1.52 4.61 3.48
N LEU A 218 1.21 3.74 4.44
CA LEU A 218 -0.16 3.28 4.68
C LEU A 218 -0.97 4.43 5.29
N THR A 219 -2.04 4.83 4.62
CA THR A 219 -2.92 5.92 5.07
C THR A 219 -4.23 5.40 5.63
N ARG A 220 -4.66 4.22 5.22
CA ARG A 220 -5.87 3.56 5.71
C ARG A 220 -5.73 2.05 5.59
N ILE A 221 -6.27 1.34 6.57
CA ILE A 221 -6.47 -0.11 6.54
C ILE A 221 -7.76 -0.46 7.27
N SER A 222 -8.51 -1.42 6.73
CA SER A 222 -9.65 -2.03 7.40
C SER A 222 -9.81 -3.48 6.99
N SER A 223 -10.30 -4.31 7.90
CA SER A 223 -10.74 -5.67 7.60
C SER A 223 -12.25 -5.80 7.79
N SER A 224 -12.84 -6.73 7.04
CA SER A 224 -14.24 -7.10 7.18
C SER A 224 -14.47 -8.52 6.71
N LYS A 225 -15.63 -9.07 7.07
CA LYS A 225 -16.15 -10.26 6.42
C LYS A 225 -16.75 -9.88 5.08
N SER A 226 -16.30 -10.52 4.01
CA SER A 226 -16.87 -10.40 2.68
C SER A 226 -18.36 -10.71 2.76
N PRO A 227 -19.23 -9.92 2.09
CA PRO A 227 -20.63 -10.29 1.98
C PRO A 227 -20.68 -11.61 1.20
N SER A 228 -21.02 -12.70 1.89
CA SER A 228 -21.12 -14.01 1.28
C SER A 228 -22.02 -13.94 0.04
N GLU A 229 -21.54 -14.35 -1.13
CA GLU A 229 -22.33 -14.45 -2.37
C GLU A 229 -23.44 -15.52 -2.34
N ASN A 230 -23.85 -16.00 -1.16
CA ASN A 230 -24.92 -16.98 -0.99
C ASN A 230 -26.19 -16.37 -0.42
N HIS A 231 -26.90 -15.58 -1.23
CA HIS A 231 -28.37 -15.53 -1.21
C HIS A 231 -28.95 -15.44 -2.63
N ALA A 232 -28.38 -16.19 -3.57
CA ALA A 232 -29.11 -16.60 -4.76
C ALA A 232 -30.02 -17.80 -4.38
N LYS A 233 -31.26 -17.48 -3.98
CA LYS A 233 -32.46 -18.35 -3.97
C LYS A 233 -32.21 -19.86 -3.83
N SER A 234 -32.21 -20.36 -2.59
CA SER A 234 -32.70 -21.71 -2.34
C SER A 234 -34.21 -21.62 -2.17
N ASP A 235 -34.96 -22.01 -3.20
CA ASP A 235 -36.36 -22.40 -3.04
C ASP A 235 -36.37 -23.69 -2.21
N SER A 236 -36.45 -23.55 -0.90
CA SER A 236 -36.85 -24.62 0.02
C SER A 236 -37.53 -23.99 1.23
N GLU A 237 -38.77 -24.40 1.45
CA GLU A 237 -39.71 -23.96 2.48
C GLU A 237 -39.11 -23.88 3.90
N PRO A 238 -39.71 -23.08 4.81
CA PRO A 238 -39.14 -22.83 6.12
C PRO A 238 -39.39 -24.03 7.03
N ASP A 239 -38.33 -24.73 7.43
CA ASP A 239 -38.40 -25.53 8.65
C ASP A 239 -38.21 -24.59 9.84
N GLU A 240 -39.30 -24.35 10.55
CA GLU A 240 -39.31 -23.78 11.89
C GLU A 240 -38.41 -24.62 12.80
N ILE A 241 -37.30 -24.03 13.24
CA ILE A 241 -36.63 -24.49 14.46
C ILE A 241 -36.49 -23.29 15.38
N ASP A 242 -37.44 -23.23 16.30
CA ASP A 242 -37.45 -22.40 17.49
C ASP A 242 -36.29 -22.85 18.40
N ILE A 243 -35.24 -22.01 18.50
CA ILE A 243 -34.29 -22.06 19.60
C ILE A 243 -34.14 -20.64 20.13
N PHE A 244 -34.94 -20.34 21.14
CA PHE A 244 -34.57 -19.35 22.14
C PHE A 244 -33.22 -19.72 22.76
N SER A 245 -32.22 -18.87 22.55
CA SER A 245 -31.20 -18.62 23.56
C SER A 245 -31.16 -17.12 23.79
N ASP A 246 -31.75 -16.70 24.91
CA ASP A 246 -31.48 -15.40 25.52
C ASP A 246 -29.98 -15.33 25.82
N ASP A 247 -29.27 -14.44 25.13
CA ASP A 247 -28.11 -13.78 25.70
C ASP A 247 -28.12 -12.31 25.23
N ASP A 248 -28.19 -11.45 26.24
CA ASP A 248 -28.27 -9.99 26.15
C ASP A 248 -26.97 -9.43 25.57
N ASP A 249 -26.98 -9.06 24.28
CA ASP A 249 -26.17 -7.96 23.72
C ASP A 249 -26.69 -7.61 22.32
N LYS A 250 -27.96 -7.19 22.26
CA LYS A 250 -28.47 -6.48 21.08
C LYS A 250 -27.95 -5.04 21.13
N VAL A 251 -26.77 -4.82 20.56
CA VAL A 251 -26.42 -3.49 20.03
C VAL A 251 -27.51 -3.17 19.00
N GLU A 252 -28.44 -2.28 19.36
CA GLU A 252 -29.54 -1.91 18.48
C GLU A 252 -28.96 -1.39 17.16
N LEU A 253 -29.41 -1.94 16.03
CA LEU A 253 -29.04 -1.50 14.67
C LEU A 253 -29.16 0.02 14.44
N LYS A 254 -29.88 0.74 15.31
CA LYS A 254 -29.97 2.21 15.35
C LYS A 254 -28.67 2.90 15.79
N ASP A 255 -27.86 2.26 16.63
CA ASP A 255 -26.57 2.79 17.08
C ASP A 255 -25.50 2.69 15.98
N LEU A 256 -25.58 1.64 15.16
CA LEU A 256 -24.71 1.46 14.00
C LEU A 256 -25.01 2.48 12.89
N ASP A 257 -26.29 2.76 12.64
CA ASP A 257 -26.73 3.75 11.65
C ASP A 257 -26.40 5.19 12.09
N THR A 258 -26.48 5.48 13.40
CA THR A 258 -26.04 6.79 13.95
C THR A 258 -24.52 6.96 13.93
N SER A 259 -23.74 5.90 14.16
CA SER A 259 -22.28 5.95 14.01
C SER A 259 -21.83 6.11 12.55
N ILE A 260 -22.45 5.42 11.60
CA ILE A 260 -22.14 5.58 10.16
C ILE A 260 -22.49 7.00 9.70
N LYS A 261 -23.62 7.54 10.14
CA LYS A 261 -24.04 8.91 9.82
C LYS A 261 -23.12 9.94 10.46
N SER A 262 -22.67 9.71 11.70
CA SER A 262 -21.67 10.54 12.38
C SER A 262 -20.32 10.59 11.64
N ILE A 263 -19.87 9.46 11.07
CA ILE A 263 -18.64 9.41 10.26
C ILE A 263 -18.84 10.13 8.93
N GLY A 264 -19.98 9.96 8.27
CA GLY A 264 -20.34 10.69 7.05
C GLY A 264 -20.40 12.20 7.26
N ASP A 265 -21.03 12.63 8.35
CA ASP A 265 -21.14 14.04 8.73
C ASP A 265 -19.75 14.62 9.08
N SER A 266 -18.91 13.88 9.82
CA SER A 266 -17.52 14.27 10.10
C SER A 266 -16.69 14.43 8.83
N LEU A 267 -16.77 13.48 7.89
CA LEU A 267 -16.06 13.53 6.62
C LEU A 267 -16.52 14.71 5.74
N SER A 268 -17.82 15.00 5.71
CA SER A 268 -18.37 16.16 5.01
C SER A 268 -17.90 17.48 5.62
N THR A 269 -17.79 17.53 6.96
CA THR A 269 -17.31 18.70 7.70
C THR A 269 -15.82 18.91 7.41
N HIS A 270 -15.00 17.85 7.44
CA HIS A 270 -13.58 17.89 7.07
C HIS A 270 -13.35 18.31 5.61
N LEU A 271 -14.19 17.87 4.66
CA LEU A 271 -14.12 18.32 3.27
C LEU A 271 -14.44 19.82 3.13
N SER A 272 -15.41 20.33 3.89
CA SER A 272 -15.76 21.75 3.90
C SER A 272 -14.65 22.63 4.49
N VAL A 273 -14.03 22.16 5.59
CA VAL A 273 -12.90 22.84 6.24
C VAL A 273 -11.66 22.82 5.34
N GLY A 274 -11.40 21.73 4.63
CA GLY A 274 -10.33 21.64 3.63
C GLY A 274 -10.52 22.64 2.47
N LYS A 275 -11.74 22.75 1.93
CA LYS A 275 -12.06 23.75 0.89
C LYS A 275 -11.93 25.19 1.39
N GLN A 276 -12.33 25.47 2.63
CA GLN A 276 -12.13 26.79 3.24
C GLN A 276 -10.65 27.10 3.44
N MET A 277 -9.83 26.16 3.92
CA MET A 277 -8.39 26.36 4.07
C MET A 277 -7.70 26.68 2.74
N VAL A 278 -8.03 25.98 1.66
CA VAL A 278 -7.49 26.27 0.31
C VAL A 278 -7.89 27.68 -0.16
N THR A 279 -9.13 28.09 0.13
CA THR A 279 -9.62 29.43 -0.20
C THR A 279 -8.88 30.51 0.60
N TYR A 280 -8.67 30.30 1.90
CA TYR A 280 -7.89 31.22 2.75
C TYR A 280 -6.43 31.31 2.29
N LEU A 281 -5.80 30.18 1.93
CA LEU A 281 -4.44 30.17 1.40
C LEU A 281 -4.35 31.00 0.12
N THR A 282 -5.32 30.84 -0.78
CA THR A 282 -5.39 31.58 -2.05
C THR A 282 -5.54 33.08 -1.81
N VAL A 283 -6.40 33.50 -0.87
CA VAL A 283 -6.57 34.91 -0.49
C VAL A 283 -5.31 35.48 0.14
N ILE A 284 -4.64 34.72 1.03
CA ILE A 284 -3.37 35.13 1.65
C ILE A 284 -2.28 35.30 0.58
N SER A 285 -2.17 34.36 -0.36
CA SER A 285 -1.22 34.45 -1.48
C SER A 285 -1.48 35.68 -2.36
N ILE A 286 -2.73 35.99 -2.68
CA ILE A 286 -3.09 37.19 -3.44
C ILE A 286 -2.74 38.47 -2.66
N CYS A 287 -3.03 38.52 -1.36
CA CYS A 287 -2.66 39.65 -0.51
C CYS A 287 -1.15 39.85 -0.41
N LEU A 288 -0.37 38.77 -0.34
CA LEU A 288 1.10 38.82 -0.34
C LEU A 288 1.66 39.34 -1.67
N VAL A 289 1.09 38.93 -2.80
CA VAL A 289 1.45 39.44 -4.13
C VAL A 289 1.10 40.93 -4.28
N LEU A 290 -0.05 41.36 -3.77
CA LEU A 290 -0.43 42.77 -3.80
C LEU A 290 0.43 43.64 -2.88
N LEU A 291 0.86 43.09 -1.73
CA LEU A 291 1.80 43.76 -0.83
C LEU A 291 3.18 43.91 -1.45
N THR A 292 3.70 42.89 -2.16
CA THR A 292 4.98 43.00 -2.86
C THR A 292 4.92 44.00 -4.01
N ILE A 293 3.83 44.02 -4.79
CA ILE A 293 3.63 45.03 -5.85
C ILE A 293 3.59 46.46 -5.28
N LYS A 294 2.94 46.66 -4.12
CA LYS A 294 2.87 47.98 -3.46
C LYS A 294 4.19 48.45 -2.84
N VAL A 295 5.11 47.54 -2.53
CA VAL A 295 6.45 47.88 -2.00
C VAL A 295 7.42 48.26 -3.14
N PHE A 296 7.12 47.86 -4.38
CA PHE A 296 7.95 48.14 -5.56
C PHE A 296 7.51 49.38 -6.37
N ILE A 297 6.38 50.01 -6.03
CA ILE A 297 5.89 51.29 -6.59
C ILE A 297 6.08 52.39 -5.55
#